data_AF-A0A0L8L6F3-F1
#
_entry.id   AF-A0A0L8L6F3-F1
#
_cell.length_a   1.000
_cell.length_b   1.000
_cell.length_c   1.000
_cell.angle_alpha   90.00
_cell.angle_beta   90.00
_cell.angle_gamma   90.00
#
_symmetry.space_group_name_H-M   'P 1'
#
loop_
_entity.id
_entity.type
_entity.pdbx_description
1 polymer ?
#
loop_
_entity_poly.entity_id
_entity_poly.type
_entity_poly.pdbx_seq_one_letter_code
_entity_poly.pdbx_strand_id
1 'polypeptide(L)'
;MSTHPDLPDTLVHFTGRPRSDTDVPEFAQGSAEERLVSILHSGVLRGNTTYGTDAPVICFSEATEEARRVMLREGVRRGPYPPWGLVLHRERLIAAGARPVLYVSRAERDQMKEELPRRTYNRCVAYEPDPGKGWSDWLFER
;
A
#
# COMPACT_ATOMS: atom_id res chain seq x y z
N MET A 1 18.74 14.13 4.82
CA MET A 1 19.53 13.66 3.67
C MET A 1 19.30 12.17 3.58
N SER A 2 18.52 11.69 2.62
CA SER A 2 18.46 10.26 2.30
C SER A 2 19.87 9.77 2.02
N THR A 3 20.36 8.82 2.81
CA THR A 3 21.65 8.17 2.62
C THR A 3 21.63 7.12 1.50
N HIS A 4 20.45 6.86 0.90
CA HIS A 4 20.27 5.87 -0.17
C HIS A 4 19.65 6.52 -1.41
N PRO A 5 20.36 6.62 -2.54
CA PRO A 5 19.94 7.40 -3.69
C PRO A 5 18.62 6.93 -4.31
N ASP A 6 18.33 5.63 -4.22
CA ASP A 6 17.13 5.03 -4.83
C ASP A 6 15.92 4.93 -3.87
N LEU A 7 16.06 5.37 -2.62
CA LEU A 7 14.97 5.32 -1.65
C LEU A 7 14.46 6.72 -1.33
N PRO A 8 13.17 7.02 -1.58
CA PRO A 8 12.64 8.33 -1.29
C PRO A 8 12.56 8.57 0.22
N ASP A 9 12.92 9.79 0.64
CA ASP A 9 12.74 10.29 2.02
C ASP A 9 11.25 10.45 2.40
N THR A 10 10.36 10.33 1.41
CA THR A 10 8.91 10.44 1.58
C THR A 10 8.20 9.17 1.13
N LEU A 11 7.10 8.86 1.81
CA LEU A 11 6.17 7.81 1.44
C LEU A 11 4.81 8.43 1.10
N VAL A 12 4.07 7.81 0.19
CA VAL A 12 2.73 8.27 -0.18
C VAL A 12 1.66 7.32 0.36
N HIS A 13 0.63 7.89 1.01
CA HIS A 13 -0.62 7.20 1.32
C HIS A 13 -1.69 7.69 0.37
N PHE A 14 -2.00 6.92 -0.68
CA PHE A 14 -3.13 7.22 -1.56
C PHE A 14 -4.45 6.92 -0.84
N THR A 15 -5.40 7.86 -0.89
CA THR A 15 -6.73 7.73 -0.28
C THR A 15 -7.74 7.04 -1.21
N GLY A 16 -7.31 6.72 -2.42
CA GLY A 16 -8.05 5.93 -3.40
C GLY A 16 -7.12 4.98 -4.16
N ARG A 17 -7.72 4.09 -4.95
CA ARG A 17 -7.00 3.17 -5.82
C ARG A 17 -7.79 2.99 -7.12
N PRO A 18 -7.10 2.72 -8.24
CA PRO A 18 -7.76 2.23 -9.44
C PRO A 18 -8.29 0.82 -9.16
N ARG A 19 -9.61 0.62 -9.24
CA ARG A 19 -10.29 -0.67 -9.02
C ARG A 19 -11.24 -0.95 -10.18
N SER A 20 -11.42 -2.23 -10.50
CA SER A 20 -12.58 -2.71 -11.26
C SER A 20 -13.78 -2.91 -10.34
N ASP A 21 -14.99 -2.88 -10.89
CA ASP A 21 -16.26 -3.04 -10.17
C ASP A 21 -16.36 -4.36 -9.36
N THR A 22 -15.48 -5.32 -9.62
CA THR A 22 -15.42 -6.62 -8.96
C THR A 22 -14.58 -6.67 -7.67
N ASP A 23 -13.80 -5.62 -7.36
CA ASP A 23 -12.73 -5.66 -6.34
C ASP A 23 -13.15 -5.06 -4.98
N VAL A 24 -14.31 -5.43 -4.42
CA VAL A 24 -14.85 -4.76 -3.21
C VAL A 24 -15.05 -5.69 -2.01
N PRO A 25 -14.07 -5.75 -1.08
CA PRO A 25 -14.37 -5.77 0.34
C PRO A 25 -14.84 -4.38 0.76
N GLU A 26 -15.80 -4.32 1.69
CA GLU A 26 -16.45 -3.12 2.24
C GLU A 26 -15.39 -2.13 2.79
N PHE A 27 -14.90 -1.24 1.92
CA PHE A 27 -13.99 -0.18 2.32
C PHE A 27 -14.79 1.00 2.86
N ALA A 28 -14.18 1.78 3.76
CA ALA A 28 -14.76 3.02 4.29
C ALA A 28 -15.48 3.81 3.18
N GLN A 29 -16.78 4.00 3.38
CA GLN A 29 -17.67 4.70 2.45
C GLN A 29 -17.08 6.07 2.08
N GLY A 30 -17.27 6.47 0.81
CA GLY A 30 -16.82 7.75 0.27
C GLY A 30 -15.74 7.66 -0.80
N SER A 31 -15.58 8.75 -1.55
CA SER A 31 -14.57 8.97 -2.57
C SER A 31 -13.17 9.13 -1.97
N ALA A 32 -12.14 9.09 -2.83
CA ALA A 32 -10.76 9.32 -2.41
C ALA A 32 -10.56 10.73 -1.81
N GLU A 33 -11.28 11.72 -2.34
CA GLU A 33 -11.28 13.10 -1.82
C GLU A 33 -11.90 13.18 -0.43
N GLU A 34 -13.10 12.60 -0.24
CA GLU A 34 -13.80 12.60 1.05
C GLU A 34 -12.97 11.93 2.16
N ARG A 35 -12.23 10.88 1.82
CA ARG A 35 -11.29 10.24 2.76
C ARG A 35 -10.12 11.15 3.11
N LEU A 36 -9.55 11.88 2.14
CA LEU A 36 -8.49 12.85 2.42
C LEU A 36 -9.01 13.95 3.34
N VAL A 37 -10.19 14.53 3.03
CA VAL A 37 -10.83 15.55 3.87
C VAL A 37 -11.08 15.04 5.28
N SER A 38 -11.57 13.80 5.43
CA SER A 38 -11.77 13.17 6.74
C SER A 38 -10.46 13.01 7.53
N ILE A 39 -9.36 12.60 6.88
CA ILE A 39 -8.04 12.50 7.53
C ILE A 39 -7.54 13.88 7.94
N LEU A 40 -7.65 14.89 7.08
CA LEU A 40 -7.21 16.25 7.38
C LEU A 40 -8.02 16.89 8.52
N HIS A 41 -9.34 16.67 8.53
CA HIS A 41 -10.23 17.17 9.57
C HIS A 41 -9.98 16.48 10.92
N SER A 42 -9.82 15.15 10.93
CA SER A 42 -9.62 14.38 12.16
C SER A 42 -8.18 14.38 12.66
N GLY A 43 -7.20 14.64 11.79
CA GLY A 43 -5.78 14.47 12.07
C GLY A 43 -5.34 13.01 12.24
N VAL A 44 -6.17 12.04 11.85
CA VAL A 44 -5.95 10.61 12.13
C VAL A 44 -5.98 9.78 10.85
N LEU A 45 -4.93 9.00 10.61
CA LEU A 45 -4.94 7.92 9.63
C LEU A 45 -5.45 6.64 10.31
N ARG A 46 -6.52 6.05 9.77
CA ARG A 46 -7.08 4.79 10.27
C ARG A 46 -6.78 3.67 9.29
N GLY A 47 -6.29 2.54 9.83
CA GLY A 47 -6.10 1.34 9.03
C GLY A 47 -7.44 0.74 8.61
N ASN A 48 -7.43 -0.03 7.53
CA ASN A 48 -8.55 -0.87 7.13
C ASN A 48 -8.07 -2.31 6.94
N THR A 49 -8.94 -3.28 7.15
CA THR A 49 -8.62 -4.69 6.86
C THR A 49 -8.56 -4.83 5.35
N THR A 50 -7.38 -5.17 4.82
CA THR A 50 -7.15 -5.37 3.39
C THR A 50 -7.03 -6.86 3.06
N TYR A 51 -6.98 -7.21 1.78
CA TYR A 51 -7.19 -8.57 1.28
C TYR A 51 -6.28 -9.67 1.88
N GLY A 52 -5.01 -9.48 2.19
CA GLY A 52 -4.14 -10.54 2.68
C GLY A 52 -4.01 -10.58 4.20
N THR A 53 -4.78 -9.76 4.91
CA THR A 53 -4.53 -9.42 6.31
C THR A 53 -5.75 -9.69 7.18
N ASP A 54 -5.50 -10.11 8.43
CA ASP A 54 -6.53 -10.29 9.45
C ASP A 54 -6.61 -9.10 10.42
N ALA A 55 -5.88 -8.01 10.14
CA ALA A 55 -5.80 -6.83 10.98
C ALA A 55 -5.85 -5.56 10.13
N PRO A 56 -6.39 -4.45 10.67
CA PRO A 56 -6.35 -3.18 9.98
C PRO A 56 -4.91 -2.72 9.72
N VAL A 57 -4.61 -2.38 8.46
CA VAL A 57 -3.31 -1.85 8.05
C VAL A 57 -3.45 -0.49 7.38
N ILE A 58 -2.40 0.33 7.50
CA ILE A 58 -2.23 1.56 6.73
C ILE A 58 -1.12 1.29 5.71
N CYS A 59 -1.46 1.39 4.43
CA CYS A 59 -0.49 1.16 3.36
C CYS A 59 0.17 2.47 2.94
N PHE A 60 1.49 2.42 2.76
CA PHE A 60 2.28 3.49 2.18
C PHE A 60 3.05 2.93 0.99
N SER A 61 3.17 3.71 -0.08
CA SER A 61 3.97 3.36 -1.25
C SER A 61 5.29 4.12 -1.25
N GLU A 62 6.37 3.40 -1.50
CA GLU A 62 7.70 3.95 -1.79
C GLU A 62 7.75 4.40 -3.26
N ALA A 63 6.96 5.43 -3.60
CA ALA A 63 6.91 5.96 -4.96
C ALA A 63 7.73 7.26 -5.05
N THR A 64 8.71 7.29 -5.97
CA THR A 64 9.42 8.52 -6.36
C THR A 64 8.45 9.53 -6.95
N GLU A 65 8.88 10.78 -7.12
CA GLU A 65 8.02 11.79 -7.74
C GLU A 65 7.61 11.40 -9.16
N GLU A 66 8.56 10.88 -9.94
CA GLU A 66 8.36 10.39 -11.29
C GLU A 66 7.36 9.23 -11.31
N ALA A 67 7.53 8.25 -10.42
CA ALA A 67 6.59 7.14 -10.29
C ALA A 67 5.18 7.62 -9.96
N ARG A 68 5.03 8.59 -9.06
CA ARG A 68 3.71 9.20 -8.75
C ARG A 68 3.10 9.87 -9.97
N ARG A 69 3.87 10.60 -10.78
CA ARG A 69 3.36 11.24 -12.01
C ARG A 69 2.81 10.20 -12.99
N VAL A 70 3.53 9.09 -13.18
CA VAL A 70 3.07 7.96 -14.00
C VAL A 70 1.79 7.37 -13.43
N MET A 71 1.77 7.02 -12.13
CA MET A 71 0.59 6.45 -11.46
C MET A 71 -0.67 7.31 -11.57
N LEU A 72 -0.52 8.64 -11.58
CA LEU A 72 -1.64 9.59 -11.65
C LEU A 72 -2.12 9.87 -13.08
N ARG A 73 -1.22 9.91 -14.07
CA ARG A 73 -1.54 10.33 -15.45
C ARG A 73 -1.78 9.15 -16.38
N GLU A 74 -0.82 8.24 -16.42
CA GLU A 74 -0.83 7.06 -17.29
C GLU A 74 -1.56 5.91 -16.59
N GLY A 75 -1.38 5.85 -15.28
CA GLY A 75 -1.94 4.82 -14.44
C GLY A 75 -1.13 3.54 -14.44
N VAL A 76 -1.69 2.59 -13.71
CA VAL A 76 -1.19 1.21 -13.65
C VAL A 76 -2.13 0.35 -14.49
N ARG A 77 -1.94 -0.97 -14.50
CA ARG A 77 -2.82 -1.88 -15.27
C ARG A 77 -4.31 -1.70 -15.00
N ARG A 78 -4.69 -1.28 -13.78
CA ARG A 78 -6.07 -1.02 -13.37
C ARG A 78 -6.58 0.39 -13.68
N GLY A 79 -5.77 1.22 -14.33
CA GLY A 79 -6.05 2.63 -14.62
C GLY A 79 -5.30 3.61 -13.72
N PRO A 80 -5.53 4.93 -13.89
CA PRO A 80 -4.89 5.96 -13.09
C PRO A 80 -5.39 5.99 -11.66
N TYR A 81 -4.47 6.29 -10.73
CA TYR A 81 -4.83 6.58 -9.35
C TYR A 81 -5.61 7.90 -9.26
N PRO A 82 -6.64 7.99 -8.40
CA PRO A 82 -7.21 9.27 -8.03
C PRO A 82 -6.13 10.20 -7.48
N PRO A 83 -6.16 11.52 -7.78
CA PRO A 83 -5.11 12.47 -7.41
C PRO A 83 -5.19 12.92 -5.95
N TRP A 84 -5.50 12.00 -5.03
CA TRP A 84 -5.72 12.27 -3.62
C TRP A 84 -4.86 11.36 -2.75
N GLY A 85 -4.08 11.97 -1.87
CA GLY A 85 -3.16 11.26 -0.99
C GLY A 85 -2.34 12.18 -0.10
N LEU A 86 -1.62 11.57 0.84
CA LEU A 86 -0.71 12.26 1.75
C LEU A 86 0.73 11.86 1.43
N VAL A 87 1.62 12.85 1.32
CA VAL A 87 3.06 12.63 1.24
C VAL A 87 3.65 12.92 2.61
N LEU A 88 4.28 11.91 3.20
CA LEU A 88 4.73 11.94 4.60
C LEU A 88 6.21 11.55 4.68
N HIS A 89 6.93 12.13 5.63
CA HIS A 89 8.34 11.80 5.85
C HIS A 89 8.49 10.36 6.36
N ARG A 90 9.34 9.59 5.69
CA ARG A 90 9.66 8.19 6.03
C ARG A 90 10.12 8.06 7.47
N GLU A 91 11.05 8.91 7.89
CA GLU A 91 11.60 8.90 9.26
C GLU A 91 10.51 9.04 10.32
N ARG A 92 9.57 9.98 10.12
CA ARG A 92 8.44 10.21 11.04
C ARG A 92 7.50 9.02 11.07
N LEU A 93 7.23 8.40 9.93
CA LEU A 93 6.41 7.20 9.87
C LEU A 93 7.06 6.00 10.57
N ILE A 94 8.37 5.79 10.39
CA ILE A 94 9.11 4.72 11.06
C ILE A 94 9.12 4.94 12.58
N ALA A 95 9.32 6.18 13.03
CA ALA A 95 9.24 6.55 14.44
C ALA A 95 7.83 6.30 15.02
N ALA A 96 6.78 6.49 14.22
CA ALA A 96 5.39 6.18 14.58
C ALA A 96 5.03 4.68 14.49
N GLY A 97 5.98 3.80 14.11
CA GLY A 97 5.78 2.35 14.07
C GLY A 97 5.54 1.76 12.67
N ALA A 98 5.57 2.55 11.60
CA ALA A 98 5.53 2.02 10.24
C ALA A 98 6.75 1.13 9.97
N ARG A 99 6.56 0.05 9.21
CA ARG A 99 7.63 -0.90 8.87
C ARG A 99 7.56 -1.26 7.38
N PRO A 100 8.70 -1.59 6.74
CA PRO A 100 8.72 -2.03 5.35
C PRO A 100 7.82 -3.25 5.09
N VAL A 101 7.36 -3.35 3.85
CA VAL A 101 6.71 -4.55 3.31
C VAL A 101 7.78 -5.63 3.09
N LEU A 102 7.41 -6.89 3.34
CA LEU A 102 8.25 -8.06 3.02
C LEU A 102 7.62 -8.77 1.82
N TYR A 103 8.26 -8.71 0.67
CA TYR A 103 7.83 -9.48 -0.50
C TYR A 103 8.41 -10.88 -0.42
N VAL A 104 7.54 -11.89 -0.44
CA VAL A 104 7.89 -13.30 -0.23
C VAL A 104 7.10 -14.19 -1.19
N SER A 105 7.54 -15.43 -1.41
CA SER A 105 6.75 -16.46 -2.10
C SER A 105 5.43 -16.74 -1.36
N ARG A 106 4.44 -17.34 -2.04
CA ARG A 106 3.18 -17.76 -1.41
C ARG A 106 3.45 -18.78 -0.31
N ALA A 107 4.33 -19.75 -0.58
CA ALA A 107 4.73 -20.77 0.38
C ALA A 107 5.39 -20.14 1.63
N GLU A 108 6.33 -19.20 1.45
CA GLU A 108 6.94 -18.47 2.58
C GLU A 108 5.90 -17.65 3.34
N ARG A 109 4.95 -17.01 2.66
CA ARG A 109 3.89 -16.25 3.33
C ARG A 109 3.03 -17.15 4.21
N ASP A 110 2.65 -18.32 3.72
CA ASP A 110 1.83 -19.27 4.47
C ASP A 110 2.59 -19.80 5.69
N GLN A 111 3.85 -20.20 5.51
CA GLN A 111 4.73 -20.59 6.62
C GLN A 111 4.88 -19.46 7.66
N MET A 112 5.17 -18.23 7.22
CA MET A 112 5.32 -17.08 8.11
C MET A 112 4.04 -16.75 8.87
N LYS A 113 2.87 -17.01 8.30
CA LYS A 113 1.59 -16.83 8.98
C LYS A 113 1.41 -17.82 10.13
N GLU A 114 1.92 -19.04 9.99
CA GLU A 114 1.86 -20.08 11.02
C GLU A 114 2.90 -19.85 12.13
N GLU A 115 4.11 -19.41 11.77
CA GLU A 115 5.26 -19.37 12.68
C GLU A 115 5.49 -18.00 13.35
N LEU A 116 5.10 -16.89 12.71
CA LEU A 116 5.46 -15.54 13.16
C LEU A 116 4.29 -14.82 13.85
N PRO A 117 4.59 -13.91 14.82
CA PRO A 117 3.57 -13.07 15.42
C PRO A 117 2.79 -12.26 14.37
N ARG A 118 1.50 -12.00 14.65
CA ARG A 118 0.60 -11.27 13.74
C ARG A 118 1.17 -9.97 13.16
N ARG A 119 1.82 -9.17 14.01
CA ARG A 119 2.47 -7.91 13.60
C ARG A 119 3.58 -8.09 12.54
N THR A 120 4.18 -9.27 12.51
CA THR A 120 5.32 -9.60 11.65
C THR A 120 4.79 -10.09 10.31
N TYR A 121 3.89 -11.09 10.32
CA TYR A 121 3.37 -11.68 9.08
C TYR A 121 2.42 -10.73 8.33
N ASN A 122 1.69 -9.83 9.01
CA ASN A 122 0.88 -8.80 8.33
C ASN A 122 1.72 -7.79 7.53
N ARG A 123 3.06 -7.89 7.58
CA ARG A 123 3.95 -7.15 6.69
C ARG A 123 4.24 -7.88 5.38
N CYS A 124 3.99 -9.19 5.33
CA CYS A 124 4.31 -10.05 4.20
C CYS A 124 3.28 -9.89 3.09
N VAL A 125 3.77 -9.73 1.87
CA VAL A 125 3.00 -9.66 0.63
C VAL A 125 3.51 -10.76 -0.27
N ALA A 126 2.59 -11.60 -0.74
CA ALA A 126 2.95 -12.62 -1.71
C ALA A 126 3.35 -11.93 -3.02
N TYR A 127 4.56 -12.20 -3.50
CA TYR A 127 5.08 -11.70 -4.76
C TYR A 127 5.68 -12.86 -5.55
N GLU A 128 4.87 -13.39 -6.45
CA GLU A 128 5.27 -14.42 -7.41
C GLU A 128 4.69 -14.04 -8.77
N PRO A 129 5.46 -14.20 -9.86
CA PRO A 129 4.91 -14.15 -11.20
C PRO A 129 3.80 -15.18 -11.32
N ASP A 130 2.63 -14.80 -11.85
CA ASP A 130 1.60 -15.77 -12.20
C ASP A 130 2.09 -16.54 -13.45
N PRO A 131 2.39 -17.84 -13.35
CA PRO A 131 2.95 -18.60 -14.47
C PRO A 131 1.98 -18.70 -15.66
N GLY A 132 0.68 -18.50 -15.44
CA GLY A 132 -0.33 -18.47 -16.50
C GLY A 132 -0.51 -17.09 -17.14
N LYS A 133 0.05 -16.02 -16.56
CA LYS A 133 -0.13 -14.65 -17.07
C LYS A 133 1.17 -13.98 -17.53
N GLY A 134 2.33 -14.44 -17.09
CA GLY A 134 3.64 -13.93 -17.54
C GLY A 134 4.04 -12.57 -16.95
N TRP A 135 3.40 -12.12 -15.86
CA TRP A 135 3.73 -10.90 -15.15
C TRP A 135 3.44 -11.04 -13.65
N SER A 136 4.11 -10.22 -12.84
CA SER A 136 3.84 -10.02 -11.42
C SER A 136 3.21 -8.64 -11.21
N ASP A 137 2.01 -8.58 -10.62
CA ASP A 137 1.48 -7.31 -10.13
C ASP A 137 2.20 -7.02 -8.81
N TRP A 138 3.19 -6.13 -8.80
CA TRP A 138 3.80 -5.66 -7.54
C TRP A 138 2.83 -4.78 -6.73
N LEU A 139 1.71 -4.39 -7.35
CA LEU A 139 0.56 -3.76 -6.68
C LEU A 139 -0.42 -4.80 -6.13
N PHE A 140 -0.11 -6.12 -6.22
CA PHE A 140 -0.87 -7.16 -5.52
C PHE A 140 -0.91 -6.83 -4.02
N GLU A 141 -2.05 -6.29 -3.63
CA GLU A 141 -2.84 -6.57 -2.44
C GLU A 141 -2.10 -7.27 -1.28
N ARG A 142 -1.82 -6.48 -0.23
CA ARG A 142 -2.29 -6.87 1.12
C ARG A 142 -3.79 -6.76 1.21
#